data_AF-A0A660MJS1-F1
#
_entry.id   AF-A0A660MJS1-F1
#
_cell.length_a   1.000
_cell.length_b   1.000
_cell.length_c   1.000
_cell.angle_alpha   90.00
_cell.angle_beta   90.00
_cell.angle_gamma   90.00
#
_symmetry.space_group_name_H-M   'P 1'
#
loop_
_entity.id
_entity.type
_entity.pdbx_description
1 polymer ?
#
loop_
_entity_poly.entity_id
_entity_poly.type
_entity_poly.pdbx_seq_one_letter_code
_entity_poly.pdbx_strand_id
1 'polypeptide(L)'
;MTASLSDFLRAVLPASGVYVYAYSDDGGLKDGKMRQKVLERQDELVQTAGYFYQLPRDVWFALAAYKQGWHTVQTHKGEKNQLRTRNNARAVKALWLDLDVGEKKDYKTRAEALVALRDFCVASGMPCPWVVASGAAGLHVYWALEAEVTPDEWQYLADRLRAACEALGLHADPMRTRDIASVLRLPGTWNMKGGMTGAALVEIRVVGATMPYAFYKEKLDAYVPKATSHVPTLPQVNVPGYVKAAADNTLMRFFQIPKADFPERSAVDIVASCKQIRTMNDGKEPTWRAALSVLRFCTDGRETAERLSTDPKWHSEYSIDEKFAWLEANDIKPMHCSTFAEYRPEACEGCPFAGIIKSPISVPNAPLLAQEVTPAAPKDVTPSQTTDLPPRPAITLPVPSGWAAEGEDLSPAAEPESALPKYEYQTVRVNEGGCFVRCKDAEGDWYWRNIYPYPVYPVQRIKARTATGEVQMSYVFRKHHLKGYDDVQIPGETLMGQGLNAYLGSVGFLLHDKDRKLMGQMLIELLKQTESTLAETTVTDQLGWDKDKQSFLLGDKLYKADGSVIEIAPKGKAA
;
A
#
# COMPACT_ATOMS: atom_id res chain seq x y z
N MET A 1 35.57 -27.52 0.62
CA MET A 1 35.03 -27.52 -0.76
C MET A 1 34.90 -26.08 -1.20
N THR A 2 35.54 -25.68 -2.30
CA THR A 2 35.34 -24.35 -2.89
C THR A 2 34.03 -24.38 -3.66
N ALA A 3 32.98 -23.73 -3.16
CA ALA A 3 31.71 -23.63 -3.90
C ALA A 3 31.91 -22.86 -5.21
N SER A 4 31.27 -23.32 -6.27
CA SER A 4 31.32 -22.64 -7.56
C SER A 4 30.42 -21.40 -7.56
N LEU A 5 30.64 -20.48 -8.51
CA LEU A 5 29.71 -19.36 -8.75
C LEU A 5 28.28 -19.88 -9.04
N SER A 6 28.15 -21.01 -9.74
CA SER A 6 26.86 -21.62 -10.04
C SER A 6 26.14 -22.06 -8.77
N ASP A 7 26.85 -22.66 -7.81
CA ASP A 7 26.27 -23.07 -6.52
C ASP A 7 25.78 -21.87 -5.72
N PHE A 8 26.58 -20.80 -5.69
CA PHE A 8 26.19 -19.55 -5.05
C PHE A 8 24.92 -18.95 -5.67
N LEU A 9 24.88 -18.81 -7.00
CA LEU A 9 23.72 -18.22 -7.69
C LEU A 9 22.44 -19.05 -7.50
N ARG A 10 22.54 -20.39 -7.55
CA ARG A 10 21.39 -21.28 -7.28
C ARG A 10 20.89 -21.20 -5.85
N ALA A 11 21.80 -20.95 -4.89
CA ALA A 11 21.44 -20.78 -3.49
C ALA A 11 20.71 -19.45 -3.26
N VAL A 12 21.19 -18.35 -3.85
CA VAL A 12 20.72 -16.99 -3.50
C VAL A 12 19.66 -16.40 -4.45
N LEU A 13 19.52 -16.93 -5.67
CA LEU A 13 18.55 -16.44 -6.66
C LEU A 13 17.35 -17.38 -6.85
N PRO A 14 16.14 -16.84 -7.05
CA PRO A 14 14.94 -17.62 -7.40
C PRO A 14 15.15 -18.41 -8.69
N ALA A 15 14.60 -19.63 -8.79
CA ALA A 15 14.86 -20.54 -9.90
C ALA A 15 14.25 -20.09 -11.25
N SER A 16 13.29 -19.16 -11.21
CA SER A 16 12.64 -18.62 -12.40
C SER A 16 12.32 -17.13 -12.27
N GLY A 17 12.16 -16.50 -13.43
CA GLY A 17 11.84 -15.08 -13.57
C GLY A 17 12.92 -14.37 -14.37
N VAL A 18 12.81 -13.05 -14.41
CA VAL A 18 13.75 -12.20 -15.13
C VAL A 18 14.91 -11.83 -14.22
N TYR A 19 16.15 -12.08 -14.66
CA TYR A 19 17.36 -11.69 -13.95
C TYR A 19 17.93 -10.41 -14.55
N VAL A 20 18.63 -9.63 -13.73
CA VAL A 20 19.22 -8.37 -14.15
C VAL A 20 20.66 -8.32 -13.70
N TYR A 21 21.55 -7.94 -14.62
CA TYR A 21 22.89 -7.51 -14.27
C TYR A 21 23.12 -6.08 -14.74
N ALA A 22 24.02 -5.40 -14.07
CA ALA A 22 24.40 -4.04 -14.37
C ALA A 22 25.91 -3.92 -14.47
N TYR A 23 26.40 -3.03 -15.33
CA TYR A 23 27.83 -2.76 -15.43
C TYR A 23 28.09 -1.28 -15.72
N SER A 24 29.28 -0.80 -15.33
CA SER A 24 29.74 0.54 -15.66
C SER A 24 30.57 0.53 -16.95
N ASP A 25 30.43 1.58 -17.77
CA ASP A 25 31.21 1.68 -18.99
C ASP A 25 32.68 2.10 -18.73
N ASP A 26 32.92 2.78 -17.61
CA ASP A 26 34.13 3.60 -17.41
C ASP A 26 35.05 3.08 -16.30
N GLY A 27 34.84 1.84 -15.83
CA GLY A 27 35.73 1.22 -14.83
C GLY A 27 35.77 1.95 -13.48
N GLY A 28 34.76 2.76 -13.17
CA GLY A 28 34.66 3.46 -11.89
C GLY A 28 33.46 4.41 -11.89
N LEU A 29 32.81 4.50 -10.74
CA LEU A 29 31.59 5.28 -10.50
C LEU A 29 31.83 6.81 -10.49
N LYS A 30 32.65 7.35 -11.42
CA LYS A 30 32.88 8.80 -11.50
C LYS A 30 31.89 9.53 -12.42
N ASP A 31 31.52 8.98 -13.58
CA ASP A 31 30.51 9.63 -14.45
C ASP A 31 29.70 8.67 -15.35
N GLY A 32 29.97 7.36 -15.28
CA GLY A 32 29.36 6.38 -16.17
C GLY A 32 27.94 6.01 -15.81
N LYS A 33 27.01 6.15 -16.76
CA LYS A 33 25.64 5.61 -16.63
C LYS A 33 25.70 4.09 -16.46
N MET A 34 25.22 3.60 -15.33
CA MET A 34 25.07 2.16 -15.07
C MET A 34 24.10 1.56 -16.10
N ARG A 35 24.61 0.69 -16.99
CA ARG A 35 23.77 -0.02 -17.97
C ARG A 35 23.21 -1.27 -17.35
N GLN A 36 21.90 -1.46 -17.46
CA GLN A 36 21.21 -2.65 -16.98
C GLN A 36 20.82 -3.53 -18.16
N LYS A 37 21.10 -4.82 -18.05
CA LYS A 37 20.74 -5.84 -19.03
C LYS A 37 19.92 -6.93 -18.37
N VAL A 38 19.07 -7.53 -19.17
CA VAL A 38 18.07 -8.51 -18.77
C VAL A 38 18.53 -9.89 -19.24
N LEU A 39 18.34 -10.90 -18.40
CA LEU A 39 18.64 -12.31 -18.68
C LEU A 39 17.44 -13.16 -18.29
N GLU A 40 17.28 -14.31 -18.94
CA GLU A 40 16.16 -15.22 -18.68
C GLU A 40 16.57 -16.44 -17.86
N ARG A 41 17.86 -16.79 -17.88
CA ARG A 41 18.40 -17.94 -17.16
C ARG A 41 19.52 -17.56 -16.21
N GLN A 42 19.55 -18.21 -15.05
CA GLN A 42 20.64 -18.04 -14.07
C GLN A 42 22.02 -18.39 -14.64
N ASP A 43 22.11 -19.40 -15.50
CA ASP A 43 23.38 -19.84 -16.10
C ASP A 43 24.05 -18.73 -16.94
N GLU A 44 23.26 -17.81 -17.50
CA GLU A 44 23.78 -16.68 -18.27
C GLU A 44 24.54 -15.68 -17.38
N LEU A 45 24.25 -15.61 -16.07
CA LEU A 45 25.05 -14.81 -15.13
C LEU A 45 26.45 -15.40 -14.93
N VAL A 46 26.60 -16.72 -14.98
CA VAL A 46 27.92 -17.38 -14.91
C VAL A 46 28.74 -17.04 -16.15
N GLN A 47 28.12 -17.12 -17.33
CA GLN A 47 28.76 -16.72 -18.60
C GLN A 47 29.13 -15.24 -18.59
N THR A 48 28.23 -14.40 -18.08
CA THR A 48 28.44 -12.96 -17.91
C THR A 48 29.64 -12.68 -17.00
N ALA A 49 29.75 -13.38 -15.87
CA ALA A 49 30.91 -13.26 -15.00
C ALA A 49 32.21 -13.65 -15.72
N GLY A 50 32.21 -14.76 -16.47
CA GLY A 50 33.36 -15.19 -17.27
C GLY A 50 33.78 -14.19 -18.34
N TYR A 51 32.81 -13.56 -19.02
CA TYR A 51 33.08 -12.50 -20.00
C TYR A 51 33.68 -11.25 -19.34
N PHE A 52 33.08 -10.78 -18.24
CA PHE A 52 33.55 -9.57 -17.55
C PHE A 52 34.79 -9.79 -16.69
N TYR A 53 35.17 -11.04 -16.38
CA TYR A 53 36.43 -11.36 -15.73
C TYR A 53 37.65 -10.85 -16.51
N GLN A 54 37.54 -10.76 -17.83
CA GLN A 54 38.61 -10.27 -18.70
C GLN A 54 38.58 -8.75 -18.90
N LEU A 55 37.61 -8.05 -18.31
CA LEU A 55 37.37 -6.63 -18.53
C LEU A 55 37.53 -5.84 -17.21
N PRO A 56 38.20 -4.68 -17.23
CA PRO A 56 38.36 -3.83 -16.05
C PRO A 56 37.07 -3.03 -15.79
N ARG A 57 35.96 -3.74 -15.51
CA ARG A 57 34.63 -3.16 -15.36
C ARG A 57 33.98 -3.63 -14.07
N ASP A 58 33.29 -2.69 -13.47
CA ASP A 58 32.43 -2.96 -12.34
C ASP A 58 31.16 -3.67 -12.80
N VAL A 59 30.84 -4.82 -12.21
CA VAL A 59 29.62 -5.58 -12.51
C VAL A 59 28.84 -5.86 -11.25
N TRP A 60 27.53 -5.73 -11.34
CA TRP A 60 26.56 -6.04 -10.31
C TRP A 60 25.46 -6.93 -10.85
N PHE A 61 24.80 -7.67 -9.97
CA PHE A 61 23.60 -8.43 -10.28
C PHE A 61 22.50 -8.08 -9.27
N ALA A 62 21.26 -8.14 -9.73
CA ALA A 62 20.09 -7.97 -8.88
C ALA A 62 19.82 -9.24 -8.06
N LEU A 63 19.35 -9.05 -6.83
CA LEU A 63 19.15 -10.14 -5.87
C LEU A 63 17.74 -10.75 -5.93
N ALA A 64 16.78 -10.01 -6.48
CA ALA A 64 15.45 -10.50 -6.79
C ALA A 64 15.35 -10.98 -8.25
N ALA A 65 14.45 -11.93 -8.50
CA ALA A 65 13.95 -12.19 -9.84
C ALA A 65 12.73 -11.29 -10.11
N TYR A 66 12.61 -10.78 -11.33
CA TYR A 66 11.55 -9.84 -11.72
C TYR A 66 10.46 -10.54 -12.53
N LYS A 67 9.27 -9.93 -12.56
CA LYS A 67 8.12 -10.44 -13.33
C LYS A 67 8.35 -10.29 -14.84
N GLN A 68 8.94 -9.16 -15.24
CA GLN A 68 9.22 -8.83 -16.63
C GLN A 68 10.48 -7.96 -16.76
N GLY A 69 10.99 -7.85 -17.99
CA GLY A 69 12.12 -7.00 -18.36
C GLY A 69 11.76 -5.51 -18.37
N TRP A 70 12.43 -4.76 -19.25
CA TRP A 70 12.13 -3.34 -19.46
C TRP A 70 10.67 -3.16 -19.89
N HIS A 71 9.94 -2.30 -19.19
CA HIS A 71 8.54 -2.02 -19.47
C HIS A 71 8.20 -0.57 -19.17
N THR A 72 7.24 -0.04 -19.93
CA THR A 72 6.74 1.32 -19.78
C THR A 72 5.67 1.37 -18.69
N VAL A 73 5.74 2.38 -17.82
CA VAL A 73 4.63 2.73 -16.93
C VAL A 73 4.20 4.17 -17.16
N GLN A 74 2.91 4.42 -16.96
CA GLN A 74 2.36 5.77 -16.94
C GLN A 74 2.68 6.43 -15.60
N THR A 75 3.26 7.61 -15.66
CA THR A 75 3.51 8.48 -14.51
C THR A 75 2.80 9.81 -14.72
N HIS A 76 2.64 10.61 -13.66
CA HIS A 76 2.11 11.98 -13.73
C HIS A 76 2.80 12.90 -14.76
N LYS A 77 4.03 12.56 -15.20
CA LYS A 77 4.82 13.31 -16.21
C LYS A 77 4.86 12.63 -17.59
N GLY A 78 4.08 11.56 -17.80
CA GLY A 78 4.06 10.75 -19.01
C GLY A 78 4.67 9.36 -18.83
N GLU A 79 5.09 8.76 -19.94
CA GLU A 79 5.62 7.39 -19.99
C GLU A 79 7.06 7.30 -19.50
N LYS A 80 7.34 6.36 -18.58
CA LYS A 80 8.68 6.06 -18.08
C LYS A 80 8.99 4.58 -18.20
N ASN A 81 10.17 4.25 -18.74
CA ASN A 81 10.67 2.88 -18.76
C ASN A 81 11.27 2.50 -17.40
N GLN A 82 10.88 1.34 -16.91
CA GLN A 82 11.34 0.77 -15.64
C GLN A 82 11.77 -0.67 -15.86
N LEU A 83 12.61 -1.16 -14.96
CA LEU A 83 13.04 -2.56 -14.93
C LEU A 83 13.06 -3.03 -13.48
N ARG A 84 14.01 -2.50 -12.71
CA ARG A 84 14.28 -2.93 -11.34
C ARG A 84 13.52 -2.06 -10.34
N THR A 85 12.32 -2.51 -9.96
CA THR A 85 11.48 -1.84 -8.95
C THR A 85 10.86 -2.87 -8.01
N ARG A 86 10.47 -2.43 -6.80
CA ARG A 86 9.77 -3.29 -5.83
C ARG A 86 8.51 -3.94 -6.41
N ASN A 87 7.71 -3.19 -7.17
CA ASN A 87 6.47 -3.70 -7.76
C ASN A 87 6.72 -4.76 -8.85
N ASN A 88 7.86 -4.65 -9.54
CA ASN A 88 8.26 -5.63 -10.55
C ASN A 88 9.00 -6.83 -9.95
N ALA A 89 9.41 -6.80 -8.67
CA ALA A 89 10.00 -7.96 -8.01
C ALA A 89 8.96 -9.09 -7.96
N ARG A 90 9.34 -10.26 -8.47
CA ARG A 90 8.52 -11.48 -8.48
C ARG A 90 8.75 -12.26 -7.19
N ALA A 91 10.01 -12.59 -6.93
CA ALA A 91 10.41 -13.45 -5.82
C ALA A 91 11.86 -13.20 -5.43
N VAL A 92 12.23 -13.68 -4.25
CA VAL A 92 13.59 -13.58 -3.68
C VAL A 92 13.95 -14.90 -3.00
N LYS A 93 15.23 -15.25 -2.95
CA LYS A 93 15.71 -16.51 -2.35
C LYS A 93 16.86 -16.32 -1.33
N ALA A 94 17.13 -15.09 -0.91
CA ALA A 94 18.07 -14.82 0.17
C ALA A 94 17.76 -13.53 0.92
N LEU A 95 18.21 -13.43 2.17
CA LEU A 95 18.45 -12.16 2.86
C LEU A 95 19.88 -11.72 2.62
N TRP A 96 20.17 -10.42 2.68
CA TRP A 96 21.52 -9.91 2.45
C TRP A 96 21.89 -8.72 3.32
N LEU A 97 23.18 -8.54 3.52
CA LEU A 97 23.80 -7.34 4.10
C LEU A 97 25.00 -6.92 3.26
N ASP A 98 25.24 -5.62 3.24
CA ASP A 98 26.44 -5.01 2.68
C ASP A 98 27.25 -4.40 3.84
N LEU A 99 28.39 -5.02 4.16
CA LEU A 99 29.28 -4.59 5.23
C LEU A 99 30.42 -3.75 4.60
N ASP A 100 30.29 -2.44 4.77
CA ASP A 100 31.29 -1.47 4.34
C ASP A 100 32.51 -1.50 5.28
N VAL A 101 33.68 -1.77 4.72
CA VAL A 101 34.95 -1.80 5.45
C VAL A 101 35.89 -0.72 4.90
N GLY A 102 36.51 0.04 5.78
CA GLY A 102 37.53 1.04 5.45
C GLY A 102 37.93 1.87 6.67
N GLU A 103 39.05 2.59 6.59
CA GLU A 103 39.61 3.34 7.73
C GLU A 103 38.62 4.33 8.39
N LYS A 104 37.68 4.88 7.61
CA LYS A 104 36.65 5.83 8.06
C LYS A 104 35.25 5.21 8.22
N LYS A 105 35.13 3.88 8.14
CA LYS A 105 33.88 3.13 8.27
C LYS A 105 33.77 2.49 9.66
N ASP A 106 32.63 1.91 9.97
CA ASP A 106 32.38 1.24 11.24
C ASP A 106 33.32 0.04 11.45
N TYR A 107 33.73 -0.62 10.36
CA TYR A 107 34.77 -1.64 10.35
C TYR A 107 36.02 -1.14 9.65
N LYS A 108 37.16 -1.15 10.34
CA LYS A 108 38.44 -0.71 9.76
C LYS A 108 39.05 -1.80 8.91
N THR A 109 38.92 -3.05 9.36
CA THR A 109 39.48 -4.22 8.67
C THR A 109 38.42 -5.27 8.38
N ARG A 110 38.69 -6.11 7.37
CA ARG A 110 37.84 -7.25 7.04
C ARG A 110 37.76 -8.24 8.20
N ALA A 111 38.84 -8.39 8.95
CA ALA A 111 38.87 -9.28 10.11
C ALA A 111 37.89 -8.82 11.19
N GLU A 112 37.82 -7.52 11.48
CA GLU A 112 36.83 -6.95 12.40
C GLU A 112 35.40 -7.22 11.93
N ALA A 113 35.10 -6.98 10.64
CA ALA A 113 33.77 -7.23 10.09
C ALA A 113 33.38 -8.72 10.16
N LEU A 114 34.32 -9.64 9.91
CA LEU A 114 34.09 -11.08 10.03
C LEU A 114 33.87 -11.53 11.48
N VAL A 115 34.61 -10.95 12.43
CA VAL A 115 34.43 -11.20 13.86
C VAL A 115 33.04 -10.72 14.30
N ALA A 116 32.66 -9.50 13.94
CA ALA A 116 31.33 -8.97 14.23
C ALA A 116 30.22 -9.81 13.58
N LEU A 117 30.40 -10.26 12.34
CA LEU A 117 29.45 -11.14 11.66
C LEU A 117 29.31 -12.50 12.36
N ARG A 118 30.44 -13.10 12.78
CA ARG A 118 30.43 -14.36 13.55
C ARG A 118 29.67 -14.17 14.86
N ASP A 119 30.00 -13.12 15.61
CA ASP A 119 29.39 -12.85 16.91
C ASP A 119 27.90 -12.56 16.77
N PHE A 120 27.50 -11.85 15.70
CA PHE A 120 26.10 -11.68 15.31
C PHE A 120 25.41 -13.02 15.04
N CYS A 121 26.01 -13.92 14.26
CA CYS A 121 25.41 -15.23 13.96
C CYS A 121 25.24 -16.07 15.22
N VAL A 122 26.23 -16.06 16.11
CA VAL A 122 26.16 -16.75 17.41
C VAL A 122 25.06 -16.17 18.29
N ALA A 123 24.99 -14.84 18.40
CA ALA A 123 24.02 -14.16 19.27
C ALA A 123 22.57 -14.25 18.75
N SER A 124 22.37 -14.18 17.44
CA SER A 124 21.04 -14.28 16.81
C SER A 124 20.59 -15.73 16.56
N GLY A 125 21.50 -16.70 16.65
CA GLY A 125 21.25 -18.08 16.24
C GLY A 125 21.08 -18.24 14.72
N MET A 126 21.44 -17.22 13.93
CA MET A 126 21.45 -17.28 12.47
C MET A 126 22.52 -18.26 11.99
N PRO A 127 22.27 -18.97 10.88
CA PRO A 127 23.21 -19.98 10.40
C PRO A 127 24.40 -19.29 9.73
N CYS A 128 25.45 -20.06 9.46
CA CYS A 128 26.61 -19.54 8.71
C CYS A 128 26.15 -19.00 7.34
N PRO A 129 26.37 -17.71 7.03
CA PRO A 129 25.97 -17.14 5.76
C PRO A 129 26.98 -17.42 4.65
N TRP A 130 26.56 -17.21 3.41
CA TRP A 130 27.47 -17.02 2.30
C TRP A 130 28.17 -15.68 2.46
N VAL A 131 29.50 -15.67 2.31
CA VAL A 131 30.29 -14.44 2.41
C VAL A 131 31.05 -14.25 1.11
N VAL A 132 30.83 -13.10 0.48
CA VAL A 132 31.53 -12.67 -0.74
C VAL A 132 32.41 -11.47 -0.38
N ALA A 133 33.70 -11.56 -0.66
CA ALA A 133 34.58 -10.40 -0.64
C ALA A 133 34.20 -9.49 -1.82
N SER A 134 33.60 -8.34 -1.55
CA SER A 134 33.07 -7.44 -2.58
C SER A 134 34.12 -6.51 -3.20
N GLY A 135 35.37 -6.62 -2.76
CA GLY A 135 36.52 -5.87 -3.24
C GLY A 135 37.71 -6.00 -2.30
N ALA A 136 38.52 -4.95 -2.17
CA ALA A 136 39.72 -4.97 -1.32
C ALA A 136 39.40 -5.15 0.17
N ALA A 137 38.29 -4.56 0.65
CA ALA A 137 37.94 -4.57 2.08
C ALA A 137 36.50 -5.07 2.36
N GLY A 138 35.50 -4.56 1.63
CA GLY A 138 34.07 -4.83 1.88
C GLY A 138 33.64 -6.30 1.76
N LEU A 139 32.48 -6.60 2.35
CA LEU A 139 31.87 -7.94 2.37
C LEU A 139 30.39 -7.85 2.03
N HIS A 140 29.93 -8.73 1.15
CA HIS A 140 28.50 -9.03 1.03
C HIS A 140 28.19 -10.34 1.75
N VAL A 141 27.09 -10.35 2.47
CA VAL A 141 26.63 -11.48 3.28
C VAL A 141 25.27 -11.90 2.76
N TYR A 142 25.04 -13.21 2.62
CA TYR A 142 23.76 -13.75 2.16
C TYR A 142 23.31 -14.94 3.01
N TRP A 143 22.06 -14.93 3.44
CA TRP A 143 21.39 -16.07 4.06
C TRP A 143 20.39 -16.66 3.08
N ALA A 144 20.69 -17.85 2.54
CA ALA A 144 19.90 -18.49 1.50
C ALA A 144 18.62 -19.14 2.06
N LEU A 145 17.53 -18.97 1.33
CA LEU A 145 16.22 -19.57 1.60
C LEU A 145 16.07 -20.85 0.76
N GLU A 146 15.53 -21.90 1.35
CA GLU A 146 15.29 -23.17 0.65
C GLU A 146 14.30 -23.00 -0.52
N ALA A 147 13.21 -22.27 -0.26
CA ALA A 147 12.20 -21.89 -1.26
C ALA A 147 12.28 -20.40 -1.57
N GLU A 148 11.90 -20.03 -2.79
CA GLU A 148 11.68 -18.63 -3.14
C GLU A 148 10.47 -18.07 -2.38
N VAL A 149 10.57 -16.82 -1.91
CA VAL A 149 9.53 -16.15 -1.12
C VAL A 149 9.01 -14.92 -1.84
N THR A 150 7.81 -14.51 -1.46
CA THR A 150 7.17 -13.30 -2.00
C THR A 150 7.88 -12.02 -1.51
N PRO A 151 7.72 -10.88 -2.22
CA PRO A 151 8.28 -9.60 -1.78
C PRO A 151 7.88 -9.19 -0.36
N ASP A 152 6.67 -9.51 0.08
CA ASP A 152 6.15 -9.11 1.39
C ASP A 152 6.70 -10.00 2.52
N GLU A 153 6.78 -11.31 2.30
CA GLU A 153 7.47 -12.25 3.22
C GLU A 153 8.95 -11.90 3.35
N TRP A 154 9.59 -11.55 2.24
CA TRP A 154 10.98 -11.10 2.26
C TRP A 154 11.13 -9.80 3.07
N GLN A 155 10.26 -8.81 2.84
CA GLN A 155 10.29 -7.53 3.56
C GLN A 155 10.12 -7.74 5.07
N TYR A 156 9.23 -8.65 5.47
CA TYR A 156 9.02 -9.01 6.88
C TYR A 156 10.32 -9.45 7.57
N LEU A 157 11.08 -10.34 6.92
CA LEU A 157 12.37 -10.82 7.44
C LEU A 157 13.47 -9.76 7.33
N ALA A 158 13.55 -9.02 6.22
CA ALA A 158 14.56 -7.99 6.01
C ALA A 158 14.46 -6.85 7.04
N ASP A 159 13.25 -6.45 7.40
CA ASP A 159 12.99 -5.44 8.43
C ASP A 159 13.50 -5.90 9.80
N ARG A 160 13.27 -7.17 10.14
CA ARG A 160 13.73 -7.78 11.41
C ARG A 160 15.21 -8.09 11.41
N LEU A 161 15.79 -8.44 10.27
CA LEU A 161 17.23 -8.59 10.12
C LEU A 161 17.93 -7.26 10.40
N ARG A 162 17.42 -6.15 9.88
CA ARG A 162 17.92 -4.81 10.23
C ARG A 162 17.79 -4.55 11.74
N ALA A 163 16.64 -4.84 12.33
CA ALA A 163 16.42 -4.67 13.76
C ALA A 163 17.40 -5.50 14.61
N ALA A 164 17.70 -6.73 14.17
CA ALA A 164 18.69 -7.61 14.79
C ALA A 164 20.10 -7.02 14.66
N CYS A 165 20.46 -6.48 13.50
CA CYS A 165 21.74 -5.81 13.29
C CYS A 165 21.92 -4.64 14.26
N GLU A 166 20.89 -3.79 14.39
CA GLU A 166 20.89 -2.66 15.33
C GLU A 166 20.96 -3.12 16.80
N ALA A 167 20.22 -4.16 17.17
CA ALA A 167 20.17 -4.67 18.55
C ALA A 167 21.49 -5.37 18.98
N LEU A 168 22.15 -6.05 18.05
CA LEU A 168 23.36 -6.83 18.31
C LEU A 168 24.66 -6.11 17.92
N GLY A 169 24.58 -4.86 17.44
CA GLY A 169 25.74 -4.05 17.09
C GLY A 169 26.45 -4.47 15.80
N LEU A 170 25.74 -5.09 14.85
CA LEU A 170 26.27 -5.35 13.51
C LEU A 170 26.00 -4.14 12.61
N HIS A 171 27.06 -3.47 12.15
CA HIS A 171 26.99 -2.27 11.33
C HIS A 171 26.94 -2.64 9.84
N ALA A 172 25.73 -2.70 9.27
CA ALA A 172 25.50 -2.93 7.84
C ALA A 172 24.87 -1.70 7.18
N ASP A 173 25.01 -1.56 5.85
CA ASP A 173 24.33 -0.49 5.11
C ASP A 173 22.80 -0.64 5.24
N PRO A 174 22.11 0.33 5.90
CA PRO A 174 20.68 0.24 6.13
C PRO A 174 19.87 0.37 4.84
N MET A 175 20.40 1.02 3.79
CA MET A 175 19.71 1.18 2.51
C MET A 175 19.63 -0.15 1.75
N ARG A 176 20.70 -0.94 1.78
CA ARG A 176 20.77 -2.23 1.06
C ARG A 176 20.00 -3.33 1.74
N THR A 177 20.05 -3.36 3.07
CA THR A 177 19.45 -4.43 3.89
C THR A 177 17.94 -4.63 3.64
N ARG A 178 17.21 -3.56 3.31
CA ARG A 178 15.74 -3.57 3.16
C ARG A 178 15.26 -3.26 1.73
N ASP A 179 16.16 -2.94 0.80
CA ASP A 179 15.79 -2.66 -0.58
C ASP A 179 15.79 -3.96 -1.40
N ILE A 180 14.60 -4.53 -1.60
CA ILE A 180 14.38 -5.74 -2.41
C ILE A 180 14.92 -5.62 -3.84
N ALA A 181 14.98 -4.39 -4.36
CA ALA A 181 15.48 -4.15 -5.69
C ALA A 181 17.01 -4.08 -5.70
N SER A 182 17.73 -4.27 -4.59
CA SER A 182 19.18 -4.06 -4.51
C SER A 182 19.98 -4.83 -5.57
N VAL A 183 21.09 -4.21 -5.98
CA VAL A 183 22.13 -4.83 -6.79
C VAL A 183 23.43 -4.88 -6.00
N LEU A 184 24.09 -6.02 -6.00
CA LEU A 184 25.40 -6.22 -5.37
C LEU A 184 26.40 -6.77 -6.38
N ARG A 185 27.69 -6.64 -6.07
CA ARG A 185 28.79 -7.09 -6.95
C ARG A 185 28.65 -8.56 -7.31
N LEU A 186 28.79 -8.88 -8.59
CA LEU A 186 28.72 -10.24 -9.10
C LEU A 186 30.05 -10.97 -8.82
N PRO A 187 30.07 -12.10 -8.09
CA PRO A 187 31.31 -12.83 -7.88
C PRO A 187 31.90 -13.36 -9.20
N GLY A 188 33.23 -13.43 -9.27
CA GLY A 188 33.95 -13.71 -10.52
C GLY A 188 34.16 -12.49 -11.42
N THR A 189 33.88 -11.27 -10.94
CA THR A 189 34.16 -10.01 -11.66
C THR A 189 35.05 -9.07 -10.84
N TRP A 190 35.53 -8.00 -11.45
CA TRP A 190 36.42 -7.03 -10.78
C TRP A 190 35.64 -5.90 -10.14
N ASN A 191 36.00 -5.55 -8.90
CA ASN A 191 35.67 -4.26 -8.32
C ASN A 191 36.77 -3.27 -8.67
N MET A 192 36.40 -2.23 -9.42
CA MET A 192 37.33 -1.23 -9.95
C MET A 192 37.36 0.06 -9.10
N LYS A 193 36.82 0.01 -7.87
CA LYS A 193 36.86 1.12 -6.93
C LYS A 193 38.32 1.44 -6.55
N GLY A 194 38.88 2.49 -7.17
CA GLY A 194 40.29 2.86 -7.05
C GLY A 194 41.08 2.76 -8.37
N GLY A 195 40.42 2.42 -9.48
CA GLY A 195 41.07 2.23 -10.78
C GLY A 195 41.86 0.92 -10.84
N MET A 196 42.70 0.77 -11.86
CA MET A 196 43.50 -0.45 -12.08
C MET A 196 44.42 -0.81 -10.92
N THR A 197 44.95 0.19 -10.20
CA THR A 197 45.84 -0.02 -9.05
C THR A 197 45.11 -0.48 -7.79
N GLY A 198 43.79 -0.25 -7.71
CA GLY A 198 42.93 -0.68 -6.61
C GLY A 198 41.97 -1.81 -7.00
N ALA A 199 42.13 -2.41 -8.18
CA ALA A 199 41.25 -3.45 -8.68
C ALA A 199 41.31 -4.69 -7.78
N ALA A 200 40.14 -5.19 -7.38
CA ALA A 200 40.03 -6.35 -6.50
C ALA A 200 39.00 -7.33 -7.04
N LEU A 201 39.38 -8.61 -7.09
CA LEU A 201 38.48 -9.66 -7.53
C LEU A 201 37.37 -9.88 -6.50
N VAL A 202 36.14 -10.00 -7.00
CA VAL A 202 34.97 -10.33 -6.17
C VAL A 202 34.92 -11.85 -6.00
N GLU A 203 35.19 -12.34 -4.80
CA GLU A 203 35.38 -13.77 -4.54
C GLU A 203 34.46 -14.29 -3.44
N ILE A 204 33.89 -15.47 -3.66
CA ILE A 204 33.17 -16.21 -2.62
C ILE A 204 34.21 -16.75 -1.63
N ARG A 205 34.10 -16.36 -0.36
CA ARG A 205 35.02 -16.75 0.71
C ARG A 205 34.45 -17.82 1.62
N VAL A 206 33.15 -17.77 1.87
CA VAL A 206 32.46 -18.70 2.77
C VAL A 206 31.22 -19.25 2.09
N VAL A 207 31.05 -20.57 2.19
CA VAL A 207 29.85 -21.29 1.75
C VAL A 207 28.86 -21.25 2.90
N GLY A 208 27.68 -20.67 2.64
CA GLY A 208 26.62 -20.58 3.64
C GLY A 208 25.69 -21.77 3.63
N ALA A 209 24.97 -21.93 4.74
CA ALA A 209 23.85 -22.87 4.82
C ALA A 209 22.61 -22.30 4.12
N THR A 210 21.72 -23.20 3.70
CA THR A 210 20.38 -22.89 3.21
C THR A 210 19.38 -23.36 4.24
N MET A 211 18.43 -22.50 4.63
CA MET A 211 17.43 -22.83 5.65
C MET A 211 16.01 -22.50 5.16
N PRO A 212 14.96 -23.16 5.69
CA PRO A 212 13.58 -22.80 5.40
C PRO A 212 13.22 -21.39 5.88
N TYR A 213 12.21 -20.76 5.27
CA TYR A 213 11.67 -19.47 5.72
C TYR A 213 11.29 -19.46 7.20
N ALA A 214 10.63 -20.53 7.67
CA ALA A 214 10.20 -20.66 9.06
C ALA A 214 11.36 -20.58 10.06
N PHE A 215 12.54 -21.11 9.69
CA PHE A 215 13.73 -21.03 10.53
C PHE A 215 14.19 -19.58 10.73
N TYR A 216 14.34 -18.83 9.63
CA TYR A 216 14.73 -17.43 9.72
C TYR A 216 13.68 -16.59 10.45
N LYS A 217 12.39 -16.87 10.21
CA LYS A 217 11.30 -16.22 10.93
C LYS A 217 11.42 -16.44 12.44
N GLU A 218 11.63 -17.68 12.88
CA GLU A 218 11.81 -18.01 14.30
C GLU A 218 12.97 -17.22 14.93
N LYS A 219 14.13 -17.15 14.26
CA LYS A 219 15.31 -16.42 14.78
C LYS A 219 15.13 -14.91 14.80
N LEU A 220 14.43 -14.37 13.79
CA LEU A 220 14.28 -12.93 13.62
C LEU A 220 13.05 -12.34 14.33
N ASP A 221 12.07 -13.16 14.71
CA ASP A 221 10.83 -12.70 15.35
C ASP A 221 11.06 -11.98 16.69
N ALA A 222 12.13 -12.31 17.41
CA ALA A 222 12.52 -11.64 18.65
C ALA A 222 12.95 -10.17 18.41
N TYR A 223 13.39 -9.84 17.20
CA TYR A 223 13.88 -8.51 16.85
C TYR A 223 12.78 -7.70 16.19
N VAL A 224 11.93 -7.11 17.03
CA VAL A 224 10.88 -6.21 16.56
C VAL A 224 11.54 -4.94 16.05
N PRO A 225 11.34 -4.56 14.77
CA PRO A 225 11.84 -3.29 14.26
C PRO A 225 11.31 -2.17 15.14
N LYS A 226 12.20 -1.29 15.62
CA LYS A 226 11.79 -0.10 16.36
C LYS A 226 10.73 0.59 15.51
N ALA A 227 9.51 0.65 16.05
CA ALA A 227 8.39 1.19 15.32
C ALA A 227 8.66 2.67 14.98
N THR A 228 9.18 2.94 13.80
CA THR A 228 8.44 3.86 12.94
C THR A 228 7.09 3.18 12.74
N SER A 229 5.98 3.88 12.94
CA SER A 229 4.63 3.32 12.84
C SER A 229 4.38 2.66 11.47
N HIS A 230 4.84 1.43 11.34
CA HIS A 230 4.52 0.42 10.37
C HIS A 230 4.24 -0.81 11.22
N VAL A 231 3.13 -0.71 11.93
CA VAL A 231 2.33 -1.86 12.32
C VAL A 231 2.30 -2.78 11.08
N PRO A 232 2.66 -4.07 11.19
CA PRO A 232 2.39 -5.01 10.12
C PRO A 232 0.93 -4.80 9.79
N THR A 233 0.62 -4.45 8.54
CA THR A 233 -0.78 -4.44 8.15
C THR A 233 -1.19 -5.91 8.23
N LEU A 234 -1.74 -6.31 9.38
CA LEU A 234 -2.67 -7.42 9.44
C LEU A 234 -3.59 -7.23 8.24
N PRO A 235 -3.88 -8.28 7.47
CA PRO A 235 -4.78 -8.16 6.32
C PRO A 235 -5.95 -7.31 6.78
N GLN A 236 -6.13 -6.14 6.15
CA GLN A 236 -7.11 -5.16 6.59
C GLN A 236 -8.45 -5.90 6.57
N VAL A 237 -8.89 -6.37 7.74
CA VAL A 237 -10.26 -6.82 7.91
C VAL A 237 -11.03 -5.53 7.72
N ASN A 238 -11.75 -5.47 6.61
CA ASN A 238 -12.47 -4.29 6.19
C ASN A 238 -13.63 -4.09 7.18
N VAL A 239 -13.36 -3.42 8.31
CA VAL A 239 -14.36 -3.13 9.32
C VAL A 239 -15.23 -1.98 8.79
N PRO A 240 -16.54 -2.16 8.58
CA PRO A 240 -17.41 -1.12 8.05
C PRO A 240 -17.43 0.12 8.95
N GLY A 241 -17.38 1.31 8.34
CA GLY A 241 -17.08 2.59 8.98
C GLY A 241 -18.03 3.12 10.06
N TYR A 242 -19.04 2.38 10.52
CA TYR A 242 -19.93 2.82 11.59
C TYR A 242 -19.34 2.65 13.01
N VAL A 243 -18.21 1.95 13.14
CA VAL A 243 -17.57 1.66 14.44
C VAL A 243 -16.57 2.75 14.89
N LYS A 244 -16.24 3.73 14.03
CA LYS A 244 -15.45 4.92 14.42
C LYS A 244 -16.36 6.14 14.57
N ALA A 245 -17.21 6.13 15.59
CA ALA A 245 -17.89 7.33 16.05
C ALA A 245 -17.24 7.85 17.34
N ALA A 246 -17.00 9.17 17.36
CA ALA A 246 -16.52 10.01 18.47
C ALA A 246 -15.02 10.42 18.45
N ALA A 247 -14.65 11.24 17.47
CA ALA A 247 -13.72 12.35 17.68
C ALA A 247 -14.02 13.45 16.64
N ASP A 248 -14.67 14.50 17.10
CA ASP A 248 -15.10 15.67 16.34
C ASP A 248 -13.90 16.41 15.72
N ASN A 249 -13.89 16.55 14.39
CA ASN A 249 -12.99 17.47 13.66
C ASN A 249 -13.55 17.91 12.29
N THR A 250 -14.86 17.75 12.09
CA THR A 250 -15.48 17.79 10.74
C THR A 250 -15.74 19.20 10.20
N LEU A 251 -15.70 20.23 11.05
CA LEU A 251 -15.91 21.63 10.62
C LEU A 251 -14.71 22.25 9.88
N MET A 252 -13.50 21.70 10.00
CA MET A 252 -12.28 22.25 9.37
C MET A 252 -12.06 21.82 7.90
N ARG A 253 -12.93 20.99 7.32
CA ARG A 253 -12.72 20.41 5.97
C ARG A 253 -13.43 21.15 4.83
N PHE A 254 -14.10 22.26 5.12
CA PHE A 254 -14.87 23.06 4.15
C PHE A 254 -14.06 23.73 3.01
N PHE A 255 -12.72 23.76 2.99
CA PHE A 255 -11.99 24.71 2.12
C PHE A 255 -10.73 24.17 1.41
N GLN A 256 -10.72 22.94 0.90
CA GLN A 256 -9.56 22.44 0.12
C GLN A 256 -9.84 22.36 -1.39
N ILE A 257 -9.45 23.46 -2.06
CA ILE A 257 -9.18 23.60 -3.51
C ILE A 257 -8.18 22.51 -3.95
N PRO A 258 -8.22 21.99 -5.19
CA PRO A 258 -7.18 21.09 -5.70
C PRO A 258 -5.82 21.78 -5.58
N LYS A 259 -4.99 21.36 -4.62
CA LYS A 259 -3.60 21.82 -4.55
C LYS A 259 -2.81 21.04 -5.60
N ALA A 260 -1.93 21.75 -6.32
CA ALA A 260 -0.79 21.13 -6.97
C ALA A 260 -0.13 20.13 -6.01
N ASP A 261 0.36 19.01 -6.55
CA ASP A 261 0.86 17.86 -5.76
C ASP A 261 1.87 18.26 -4.67
N PHE A 262 2.52 19.43 -4.81
CA PHE A 262 3.10 20.21 -3.71
C PHE A 262 2.85 21.70 -3.99
N PRO A 263 2.21 22.49 -3.09
CA PRO A 263 2.22 23.94 -3.24
C PRO A 263 3.67 24.44 -3.15
N GLU A 264 4.05 25.45 -3.93
CA GLU A 264 5.32 26.15 -3.76
C GLU A 264 5.44 26.62 -2.29
N ARG A 265 6.45 26.14 -1.57
CA ARG A 265 6.70 26.45 -0.15
C ARG A 265 7.95 27.31 -0.01
N SER A 266 7.94 28.30 0.88
CA SER A 266 9.16 29.01 1.23
C SER A 266 10.15 28.10 1.92
N ALA A 267 11.40 28.06 1.41
CA ALA A 267 12.49 27.34 2.07
C ALA A 267 12.74 27.88 3.49
N VAL A 268 12.52 29.18 3.71
CA VAL A 268 12.69 29.84 5.02
C VAL A 268 11.75 29.25 6.07
N ASP A 269 10.48 29.03 5.73
CA ASP A 269 9.49 28.47 6.66
C ASP A 269 9.85 27.03 7.08
N ILE A 270 10.36 26.26 6.13
CA ILE A 270 10.78 24.87 6.35
C ILE A 270 12.04 24.83 7.22
N VAL A 271 13.00 25.72 7.01
CA VAL A 271 14.21 25.84 7.84
C VAL A 271 13.87 26.31 9.26
N ALA A 272 12.94 27.27 9.39
CA ALA A 272 12.46 27.76 10.68
C ALA A 272 11.70 26.71 11.49
N SER A 273 11.07 25.75 10.81
CA SER A 273 10.19 24.78 11.48
C SER A 273 10.75 23.36 11.56
N CYS A 274 11.82 23.04 10.80
CA CYS A 274 12.47 21.75 10.82
C CYS A 274 13.95 21.87 11.24
N LYS A 275 14.27 21.39 12.44
CA LYS A 275 15.64 21.33 12.97
C LYS A 275 16.58 20.55 12.05
N GLN A 276 16.07 19.51 11.37
CA GLN A 276 16.86 18.68 10.46
C GLN A 276 17.38 19.43 9.24
N ILE A 277 16.52 20.25 8.62
CA ILE A 277 16.89 21.05 7.44
C ILE A 277 17.81 22.20 7.88
N ARG A 278 17.52 22.83 9.03
CA ARG A 278 18.36 23.89 9.59
C ARG A 278 19.78 23.45 9.91
N THR A 279 19.95 22.22 10.39
CA THR A 279 21.25 21.65 10.80
C THR A 279 21.82 20.68 9.76
N MET A 280 21.41 20.83 8.49
CA MET A 280 21.81 19.90 7.43
C MET A 280 23.33 19.88 7.17
N ASN A 281 24.04 20.96 7.50
CA ASN A 281 25.50 21.04 7.39
C ASN A 281 26.22 19.99 8.23
N ASP A 282 25.71 19.73 9.43
CA ASP A 282 26.30 18.82 10.42
C ASP A 282 25.98 17.34 10.10
N GLY A 283 25.13 17.10 9.11
CA GLY A 283 24.69 15.77 8.70
C GLY A 283 25.74 15.01 7.88
N LYS A 284 25.55 13.69 7.74
CA LYS A 284 26.24 12.88 6.73
C LYS A 284 25.55 13.03 5.37
N GLU A 285 26.22 12.63 4.28
CA GLU A 285 25.69 12.75 2.90
C GLU A 285 24.25 12.25 2.73
N PRO A 286 23.83 11.12 3.33
CA PRO A 286 22.45 10.65 3.20
C PRO A 286 21.42 11.62 3.80
N THR A 287 21.74 12.22 4.94
CA THR A 287 20.90 13.22 5.63
C THR A 287 20.88 14.54 4.86
N TRP A 288 22.04 14.96 4.36
CA TRP A 288 22.19 16.17 3.57
C TRP A 288 21.43 16.07 2.24
N ARG A 289 21.57 14.95 1.52
CA ARG A 289 20.83 14.67 0.29
C ARG A 289 19.32 14.55 0.54
N ALA A 290 18.91 13.99 1.68
CA ALA A 290 17.51 14.00 2.09
C ALA A 290 17.00 15.43 2.29
N ALA A 291 17.79 16.33 2.89
CA ALA A 291 17.43 17.74 3.02
C ALA A 291 17.30 18.45 1.65
N LEU A 292 18.22 18.19 0.71
CA LEU A 292 18.14 18.70 -0.65
C LEU A 292 16.87 18.24 -1.39
N SER A 293 16.43 16.99 -1.16
CA SER A 293 15.18 16.48 -1.76
C SER A 293 13.94 17.26 -1.31
N VAL A 294 13.98 17.87 -0.12
CA VAL A 294 12.91 18.74 0.39
C VAL A 294 13.05 20.14 -0.18
N LEU A 295 14.26 20.72 -0.09
CA LEU A 295 14.56 22.07 -0.57
C LEU A 295 14.28 22.23 -2.07
N ARG A 296 14.40 21.17 -2.87
CA ARG A 296 14.11 21.20 -4.32
C ARG A 296 12.70 21.67 -4.65
N PHE A 297 11.73 21.38 -3.79
CA PHE A 297 10.34 21.75 -4.01
C PHE A 297 9.96 23.05 -3.29
N CYS A 298 10.96 23.80 -2.82
CA CYS A 298 10.78 25.07 -2.12
C CYS A 298 11.20 26.26 -3.00
N THR A 299 10.49 27.38 -2.87
CA THR A 299 10.95 28.69 -3.39
C THR A 299 12.22 29.08 -2.63
N ASP A 300 13.24 29.52 -3.37
CA ASP A 300 14.60 29.83 -2.87
C ASP A 300 15.32 28.63 -2.22
N GLY A 301 14.89 27.41 -2.52
CA GLY A 301 15.47 26.19 -1.95
C GLY A 301 16.93 25.96 -2.31
N ARG A 302 17.33 26.31 -3.55
CA ARG A 302 18.73 26.22 -4.00
C ARG A 302 19.63 27.17 -3.23
N GLU A 303 19.26 28.45 -3.16
CA GLU A 303 20.03 29.46 -2.44
C GLU A 303 20.09 29.12 -0.94
N THR A 304 18.99 28.61 -0.38
CA THR A 304 18.94 28.15 1.01
C THR A 304 19.86 26.94 1.24
N ALA A 305 19.91 25.99 0.32
CA ALA A 305 20.83 24.85 0.39
C ALA A 305 22.30 25.29 0.37
N GLU A 306 22.64 26.26 -0.48
CA GLU A 306 23.97 26.86 -0.56
C GLU A 306 24.35 27.59 0.73
N ARG A 307 23.44 28.40 1.27
CA ARG A 307 23.64 29.14 2.54
C ARG A 307 23.78 28.21 3.75
N LEU A 308 23.03 27.11 3.79
CA LEU A 308 23.06 26.15 4.90
C LEU A 308 24.23 25.17 4.82
N SER A 309 24.75 24.91 3.62
CA SER A 309 25.85 23.96 3.41
C SER A 309 27.20 24.70 3.46
N THR A 310 27.64 25.10 4.65
CA THR A 310 28.86 25.92 4.82
C THR A 310 30.16 25.11 4.76
N ASP A 311 30.10 23.79 4.98
CA ASP A 311 31.28 22.92 4.89
C ASP A 311 31.75 22.79 3.43
N PRO A 312 33.05 23.06 3.12
CA PRO A 312 33.60 22.95 1.78
C PRO A 312 33.39 21.60 1.08
N LYS A 313 33.19 20.50 1.84
CA LYS A 313 32.94 19.17 1.27
C LYS A 313 31.65 19.14 0.42
N TRP A 314 30.64 19.95 0.76
CA TRP A 314 29.36 20.00 0.06
C TRP A 314 29.43 20.72 -1.29
N HIS A 315 30.42 21.60 -1.46
CA HIS A 315 30.66 22.36 -2.68
C HIS A 315 31.72 21.73 -3.60
N SER A 316 32.60 20.88 -3.05
CA SER A 316 33.71 20.27 -3.78
C SER A 316 33.45 18.80 -4.13
N GLU A 317 33.21 17.94 -3.13
CA GLU A 317 33.05 16.49 -3.34
C GLU A 317 31.66 16.12 -3.86
N TYR A 318 30.63 16.87 -3.45
CA TYR A 318 29.24 16.48 -3.69
C TYR A 318 28.45 17.39 -4.62
N SER A 319 28.98 18.57 -5.01
CA SER A 319 28.35 19.56 -5.91
C SER A 319 26.84 19.70 -5.75
N ILE A 320 26.40 20.76 -5.06
CA ILE A 320 24.96 21.03 -4.81
C ILE A 320 24.13 20.97 -6.10
N ASP A 321 24.62 21.59 -7.18
CA ASP A 321 23.89 21.68 -8.45
C ASP A 321 23.77 20.30 -9.13
N GLU A 322 24.82 19.47 -9.11
CA GLU A 322 24.77 18.10 -9.64
C GLU A 322 23.77 17.24 -8.86
N LYS A 323 23.68 17.43 -7.55
CA LYS A 323 22.75 16.67 -6.70
C LYS A 323 21.31 17.12 -6.89
N PHE A 324 21.05 18.43 -7.05
CA PHE A 324 19.72 18.91 -7.45
C PHE A 324 19.30 18.35 -8.81
N ALA A 325 20.19 18.39 -9.81
CA ALA A 325 19.94 17.83 -11.13
C ALA A 325 19.70 16.31 -11.07
N TRP A 326 20.44 15.58 -10.23
CA TRP A 326 20.25 14.15 -10.02
C TRP A 326 18.90 13.84 -9.34
N LEU A 327 18.54 14.58 -8.29
CA LEU A 327 17.24 14.45 -7.61
C LEU A 327 16.09 14.73 -8.57
N GLU A 328 16.31 15.67 -9.50
CA GLU A 328 15.40 16.01 -10.57
C GLU A 328 15.24 14.92 -11.61
N ALA A 329 16.35 14.47 -12.20
CA ALA A 329 16.36 13.44 -13.23
C ALA A 329 15.74 12.12 -12.73
N ASN A 330 15.85 11.82 -11.43
CA ASN A 330 15.32 10.61 -10.83
C ASN A 330 13.88 10.75 -10.26
N ASP A 331 13.26 11.94 -10.37
CA ASP A 331 11.96 12.29 -9.80
C ASP A 331 11.84 11.91 -8.30
N ILE A 332 12.91 12.14 -7.54
CA ILE A 332 12.92 11.85 -6.11
C ILE A 332 11.97 12.82 -5.40
N LYS A 333 10.93 12.27 -4.75
CA LYS A 333 9.96 13.02 -3.95
C LYS A 333 10.62 13.52 -2.64
N PRO A 334 10.03 14.54 -1.98
CA PRO A 334 10.52 15.00 -0.69
C PRO A 334 10.61 13.85 0.31
N MET A 335 11.79 13.70 0.93
CA MET A 335 12.00 12.61 1.89
C MET A 335 11.06 12.73 3.10
N HIS A 336 10.67 11.56 3.62
CA HIS A 336 9.73 11.46 4.73
C HIS A 336 10.37 11.79 6.08
N CYS A 337 9.58 12.29 7.04
CA CYS A 337 10.02 12.54 8.41
C CYS A 337 10.55 11.27 9.10
N SER A 338 10.00 10.09 8.75
CA SER A 338 10.53 8.80 9.22
C SER A 338 11.97 8.57 8.76
N THR A 339 12.27 8.84 7.49
CA THR A 339 13.62 8.72 6.93
C THR A 339 14.60 9.69 7.61
N PHE A 340 14.15 10.91 7.94
CA PHE A 340 14.96 11.86 8.70
C PHE A 340 15.23 11.36 10.14
N ALA A 341 14.21 10.86 10.83
CA ALA A 341 14.36 10.28 12.17
C ALA A 341 15.28 9.05 12.18
N GLU A 342 15.28 8.25 11.11
CA GLU A 342 16.20 7.12 10.95
C GLU A 342 17.66 7.56 10.77
N TYR A 343 17.91 8.58 9.95
CA TYR A 343 19.28 9.03 9.69
C TYR A 343 19.89 9.82 10.83
N ARG A 344 19.07 10.57 11.57
CA ARG A 344 19.54 11.46 12.63
C ARG A 344 18.41 11.70 13.66
N PRO A 345 18.20 10.77 14.60
CA PRO A 345 17.08 10.83 15.55
C PRO A 345 17.17 12.03 16.49
N GLU A 346 18.37 12.48 16.87
CA GLU A 346 18.58 13.60 17.80
C GLU A 346 18.15 14.97 17.22
N ALA A 347 18.01 15.06 15.90
CA ALA A 347 17.47 16.23 15.22
C ALA A 347 15.93 16.21 15.16
N CYS A 348 15.29 15.05 15.35
CA CYS A 348 13.84 14.88 15.43
C CYS A 348 13.31 14.84 16.88
N GLU A 349 14.18 14.68 17.88
CA GLU A 349 13.80 14.64 19.29
C GLU A 349 13.14 15.97 19.73
N GLY A 350 11.93 15.88 20.29
CA GLY A 350 11.13 17.05 20.67
C GLY A 350 10.46 17.79 19.51
N CYS A 351 10.43 17.22 18.30
CA CYS A 351 9.76 17.84 17.17
C CYS A 351 8.23 17.93 17.39
N PRO A 352 7.62 19.12 17.32
CA PRO A 352 6.17 19.29 17.55
C PRO A 352 5.32 18.66 16.44
N PHE A 353 5.93 18.31 15.31
CA PHE A 353 5.25 17.72 14.15
C PHE A 353 5.50 16.20 14.01
N ALA A 354 6.23 15.58 14.95
CA ALA A 354 6.52 14.15 14.93
C ALA A 354 5.22 13.33 14.95
N GLY A 355 5.05 12.44 13.96
CA GLY A 355 3.83 11.63 13.80
C GLY A 355 2.62 12.37 13.22
N ILE A 356 2.68 13.70 13.06
CA ILE A 356 1.60 14.53 12.52
C ILE A 356 1.78 14.74 11.01
N ILE A 357 2.99 15.05 10.57
CA ILE A 357 3.31 15.27 9.15
C ILE A 357 4.15 14.13 8.58
N LYS A 358 3.98 13.85 7.29
CA LYS A 358 4.70 12.78 6.59
C LYS A 358 6.07 13.22 6.06
N SER A 359 6.28 14.51 5.81
CA SER A 359 7.54 15.09 5.29
C SER A 359 7.68 16.54 5.75
N PRO A 360 8.90 17.09 5.92
CA PRO A 360 9.10 18.48 6.34
C PRO A 360 8.45 19.52 5.41
N ILE A 361 8.24 19.18 4.12
CA ILE A 361 7.53 20.07 3.18
C ILE A 361 6.05 20.33 3.58
N SER A 362 5.49 19.47 4.44
CA SER A 362 4.11 19.55 4.91
C SER A 362 3.95 20.27 6.25
N VAL A 363 5.02 20.82 6.83
CA VAL A 363 4.93 21.67 8.04
C VAL A 363 3.95 22.82 7.77
N PRO A 364 3.02 23.18 8.67
CA PRO A 364 2.19 24.38 8.52
C PRO A 364 3.03 25.67 8.44
N ASN A 365 2.52 26.72 7.80
CA ASN A 365 3.11 28.05 7.93
C ASN A 365 2.92 28.50 9.38
N ALA A 366 4.00 28.75 10.13
CA ALA A 366 3.87 29.20 11.52
C ALA A 366 3.22 30.61 11.56
N PRO A 367 2.29 30.82 12.49
CA PRO A 367 2.70 31.46 13.74
C PRO A 367 2.19 30.66 14.94
N LEU A 368 3.02 29.76 15.47
CA LEU A 368 2.77 29.10 16.75
C LEU A 368 3.86 29.52 17.74
N LEU A 369 3.75 30.75 18.21
CA LEU A 369 4.39 31.25 19.43
C LEU A 369 3.40 32.20 20.11
N ALA A 370 2.55 31.63 20.97
CA ALA A 370 2.01 32.25 22.18
C ALA A 370 0.82 31.41 22.68
N GLN A 371 1.07 30.49 23.60
CA GLN A 371 0.18 30.42 24.74
C GLN A 371 0.97 30.02 25.98
N GLU A 372 0.90 30.94 26.93
CA GLU A 372 1.64 30.98 28.17
C GLU A 372 1.18 29.90 29.14
N VAL A 373 2.14 29.48 29.96
CA VAL A 373 1.99 28.61 31.11
C VAL A 373 1.08 29.26 32.15
N THR A 374 0.07 28.55 32.65
CA THR A 374 -0.33 28.63 34.08
C THR A 374 -1.03 27.35 34.56
N PRO A 375 -0.94 27.02 35.87
CA PRO A 375 -1.12 25.67 36.41
C PRO A 375 -2.49 25.40 37.06
N ALA A 376 -2.75 24.12 37.33
CA ALA A 376 -3.98 23.53 37.85
C ALA A 376 -4.28 23.81 39.34
N ALA A 377 -5.57 23.89 39.70
CA ALA A 377 -6.14 23.55 41.01
C ALA A 377 -7.70 23.41 40.93
N PRO A 378 -8.44 22.91 41.95
CA PRO A 378 -9.30 21.72 41.86
C PRO A 378 -10.81 21.99 41.91
N LYS A 379 -11.58 20.92 41.64
CA LYS A 379 -13.06 20.87 41.68
C LYS A 379 -13.57 20.56 43.10
N ASP A 380 -14.59 21.29 43.53
CA ASP A 380 -15.43 20.93 44.69
C ASP A 380 -16.92 20.84 44.30
N VAL A 381 -17.48 19.69 44.68
CA VAL A 381 -18.79 19.35 45.29
C VAL A 381 -20.13 19.83 44.67
N THR A 382 -20.91 18.79 44.33
CA THR A 382 -22.37 18.53 44.18
C THR A 382 -23.28 19.21 45.25
N PRO A 383 -24.62 19.01 45.36
CA PRO A 383 -25.58 18.14 44.63
C PRO A 383 -26.91 18.86 44.25
N SER A 384 -27.91 18.26 43.60
CA SER A 384 -28.95 17.36 44.15
C SER A 384 -30.21 17.63 43.28
N GLN A 385 -31.07 16.71 42.81
CA GLN A 385 -32.08 15.94 43.57
C GLN A 385 -32.99 15.13 42.61
N THR A 386 -33.21 13.85 42.94
CA THR A 386 -34.51 13.10 43.12
C THR A 386 -35.63 13.20 42.05
N THR A 387 -36.36 12.14 41.67
CA THR A 387 -37.13 11.17 42.48
C THR A 387 -37.51 9.85 41.76
N ASP A 388 -37.61 8.79 42.57
CA ASP A 388 -38.34 7.49 42.56
C ASP A 388 -39.52 7.26 41.55
N LEU A 389 -39.63 6.11 40.83
CA LEU A 389 -40.21 4.76 41.18
C LEU A 389 -41.75 4.78 41.44
N PRO A 390 -42.60 3.72 41.20
CA PRO A 390 -42.33 2.26 41.09
C PRO A 390 -43.29 1.49 40.08
N PRO A 391 -43.72 0.19 40.22
CA PRO A 391 -43.57 -0.83 39.15
C PRO A 391 -44.81 -1.73 38.84
N ARG A 392 -44.57 -2.77 37.99
CA ARG A 392 -45.26 -4.11 37.86
C ARG A 392 -46.64 -4.17 37.16
N PRO A 393 -47.14 -5.37 36.72
CA PRO A 393 -46.52 -6.71 36.59
C PRO A 393 -46.83 -7.46 35.25
N ALA A 394 -46.31 -8.69 35.16
CA ALA A 394 -46.42 -9.67 34.07
C ALA A 394 -47.79 -10.38 33.94
N ILE A 395 -48.13 -10.83 32.72
CA ILE A 395 -49.17 -11.84 32.47
C ILE A 395 -48.68 -12.82 31.38
N THR A 396 -48.87 -14.11 31.67
CA THR A 396 -48.47 -15.32 30.96
C THR A 396 -49.64 -15.92 30.14
N LEU A 397 -49.33 -16.40 28.91
CA LEU A 397 -49.89 -17.55 28.13
C LEU A 397 -51.41 -17.57 27.83
N PRO A 398 -51.95 -18.28 26.79
CA PRO A 398 -51.46 -19.53 26.17
C PRO A 398 -51.68 -19.72 24.63
N VAL A 399 -51.22 -20.87 24.13
CA VAL A 399 -51.37 -21.41 22.76
C VAL A 399 -52.53 -22.43 22.70
N PRO A 400 -53.24 -22.54 21.57
CA PRO A 400 -53.75 -23.83 21.06
C PRO A 400 -53.40 -24.00 19.55
N SER A 401 -52.67 -25.03 19.11
CA SER A 401 -53.02 -26.46 18.86
C SER A 401 -54.02 -26.70 17.73
N GLY A 402 -53.60 -27.41 16.67
CA GLY A 402 -54.49 -28.28 15.87
C GLY A 402 -54.30 -28.31 14.34
N TRP A 403 -53.74 -29.44 13.85
CA TRP A 403 -54.06 -30.20 12.61
C TRP A 403 -53.92 -29.53 11.21
N ALA A 404 -53.06 -29.99 10.29
CA ALA A 404 -52.95 -31.27 9.54
C ALA A 404 -53.64 -31.21 8.14
N ALA A 405 -52.93 -31.72 7.11
CA ALA A 405 -53.33 -32.18 5.75
C ALA A 405 -52.27 -31.70 4.72
N GLU A 406 -51.44 -32.56 4.10
CA GLU A 406 -51.67 -33.49 2.98
C GLU A 406 -51.68 -32.84 1.58
N GLY A 407 -50.87 -33.40 0.65
CA GLY A 407 -50.91 -33.24 -0.81
C GLY A 407 -50.29 -31.94 -1.37
N GLU A 408 -49.65 -31.85 -2.54
CA GLU A 408 -49.47 -32.73 -3.69
C GLU A 408 -48.30 -32.21 -4.56
N ASP A 409 -47.85 -33.12 -5.41
CA ASP A 409 -46.84 -33.06 -6.47
C ASP A 409 -47.08 -31.93 -7.50
N LEU A 410 -46.07 -31.08 -7.80
CA LEU A 410 -46.03 -30.30 -9.04
C LEU A 410 -44.60 -30.11 -9.55
N SER A 411 -44.33 -30.78 -10.67
CA SER A 411 -43.21 -30.57 -11.57
C SER A 411 -43.08 -29.08 -11.97
N PRO A 412 -41.86 -28.55 -12.19
CA PRO A 412 -41.68 -27.13 -12.49
C PRO A 412 -42.26 -26.79 -13.86
N ALA A 413 -43.35 -26.02 -13.85
CA ALA A 413 -43.88 -25.37 -15.03
C ALA A 413 -42.85 -24.39 -15.59
N ALA A 414 -42.62 -24.48 -16.89
CA ALA A 414 -41.82 -23.54 -17.66
C ALA A 414 -42.35 -22.11 -17.46
N GLU A 415 -41.48 -21.20 -17.02
CA GLU A 415 -41.82 -19.78 -16.92
C GLU A 415 -41.90 -19.13 -18.31
N PRO A 416 -42.85 -18.19 -18.51
CA PRO A 416 -43.07 -17.49 -19.77
C PRO A 416 -41.97 -16.46 -20.05
N GLU A 417 -41.57 -16.39 -21.31
CA GLU A 417 -40.64 -15.42 -21.90
C GLU A 417 -41.11 -13.97 -21.63
N SER A 418 -40.64 -13.33 -20.56
CA SER A 418 -41.09 -12.00 -20.14
C SER A 418 -40.44 -10.91 -21.00
N ALA A 419 -41.24 -10.15 -21.74
CA ALA A 419 -40.80 -8.98 -22.48
C ALA A 419 -40.10 -7.96 -21.55
N LEU A 420 -38.90 -7.50 -21.93
CA LEU A 420 -38.13 -6.52 -21.16
C LEU A 420 -38.93 -5.22 -20.96
N PRO A 421 -39.04 -4.70 -19.72
CA PRO A 421 -39.78 -3.47 -19.46
C PRO A 421 -39.08 -2.26 -20.09
N LYS A 422 -39.84 -1.46 -20.85
CA LYS A 422 -39.37 -0.23 -21.49
C LYS A 422 -39.73 0.96 -20.59
N TYR A 423 -38.73 1.72 -20.17
CA TYR A 423 -38.91 2.94 -19.38
C TYR A 423 -38.53 4.15 -20.23
N GLU A 424 -39.48 5.03 -20.54
CA GLU A 424 -39.23 6.27 -21.29
C GLU A 424 -39.68 7.49 -20.47
N TYR A 425 -38.71 8.15 -19.84
CA TYR A 425 -38.92 9.37 -19.06
C TYR A 425 -38.22 10.57 -19.71
N GLN A 426 -38.51 11.79 -19.24
CA GLN A 426 -38.00 13.03 -19.84
C GLN A 426 -36.47 13.14 -19.85
N THR A 427 -35.80 12.52 -18.88
CA THR A 427 -34.35 12.60 -18.65
C THR A 427 -33.65 11.23 -18.75
N VAL A 428 -34.40 10.13 -18.71
CA VAL A 428 -33.88 8.75 -18.64
C VAL A 428 -34.66 7.85 -19.60
N ARG A 429 -33.96 6.98 -20.32
CA ARG A 429 -34.56 5.89 -21.09
C ARG A 429 -33.85 4.57 -20.82
N VAL A 430 -34.62 3.50 -20.63
CA VAL A 430 -34.11 2.12 -20.50
C VAL A 430 -34.87 1.25 -21.49
N ASN A 431 -34.15 0.59 -22.39
CA ASN A 431 -34.70 -0.32 -23.40
C ASN A 431 -33.70 -1.46 -23.70
N GLU A 432 -34.00 -2.29 -24.70
CA GLU A 432 -33.12 -3.39 -25.14
C GLU A 432 -31.70 -2.94 -25.54
N GLY A 433 -31.54 -1.68 -25.97
CA GLY A 433 -30.25 -1.07 -26.31
C GLY A 433 -29.48 -0.49 -25.12
N GLY A 434 -29.97 -0.66 -23.89
CA GLY A 434 -29.30 -0.27 -22.65
C GLY A 434 -29.92 0.94 -21.95
N CYS A 435 -29.08 1.67 -21.24
CA CYS A 435 -29.45 2.81 -20.39
C CYS A 435 -28.97 4.13 -21.00
N PHE A 436 -29.90 5.07 -21.18
CA PHE A 436 -29.65 6.36 -21.81
C PHE A 436 -30.06 7.51 -20.88
N VAL A 437 -29.23 8.56 -20.84
CA VAL A 437 -29.50 9.79 -20.08
C VAL A 437 -29.43 10.99 -21.02
N ARG A 438 -30.34 11.96 -20.82
CA ARG A 438 -30.38 13.19 -21.61
C ARG A 438 -29.33 14.19 -21.12
N CYS A 439 -28.40 14.58 -21.98
CA CYS A 439 -27.32 15.51 -21.67
C CYS A 439 -27.34 16.72 -22.62
N LYS A 440 -26.72 17.83 -22.20
CA LYS A 440 -26.45 18.97 -23.09
C LYS A 440 -25.04 18.87 -23.66
N ASP A 441 -24.87 19.21 -24.93
CA ASP A 441 -23.55 19.39 -25.55
C ASP A 441 -22.94 20.75 -25.22
N ALA A 442 -21.77 21.04 -25.81
CA ALA A 442 -21.05 22.29 -25.59
C ALA A 442 -21.78 23.50 -26.20
N GLU A 443 -22.61 23.29 -27.22
CA GLU A 443 -23.49 24.29 -27.84
C GLU A 443 -24.81 24.50 -27.06
N GLY A 444 -25.15 23.61 -26.13
CA GLY A 444 -26.34 23.69 -25.27
C GLY A 444 -27.54 22.89 -25.75
N ASP A 445 -27.39 22.13 -26.85
CA ASP A 445 -28.40 21.26 -27.43
C ASP A 445 -28.51 19.92 -26.69
N TRP A 446 -29.73 19.39 -26.60
CA TRP A 446 -30.00 18.16 -25.86
C TRP A 446 -29.81 16.92 -26.74
N TYR A 447 -28.98 15.98 -26.29
CA TYR A 447 -28.81 14.68 -26.92
C TYR A 447 -28.93 13.52 -25.92
N TRP A 448 -29.24 12.32 -26.43
CA TRP A 448 -29.30 11.10 -25.63
C TRP A 448 -27.95 10.40 -25.63
N ARG A 449 -27.36 10.26 -24.44
CA ARG A 449 -26.08 9.57 -24.24
C ARG A 449 -26.34 8.17 -23.68
N ASN A 450 -25.85 7.14 -24.35
CA ASN A 450 -25.82 5.78 -23.79
C ASN A 450 -24.74 5.73 -22.70
N ILE A 451 -25.15 5.41 -21.47
CA ILE A 451 -24.25 5.35 -20.31
C ILE A 451 -23.95 3.92 -19.88
N TYR A 452 -24.74 2.94 -20.32
CA TYR A 452 -24.52 1.52 -20.02
C TYR A 452 -25.19 0.64 -21.08
N PRO A 453 -24.51 -0.39 -21.61
CA PRO A 453 -24.95 -1.13 -22.79
C PRO A 453 -26.12 -2.10 -22.53
N TYR A 454 -26.46 -2.39 -21.27
CA TYR A 454 -27.52 -3.34 -20.92
C TYR A 454 -28.62 -2.67 -20.07
N PRO A 455 -29.89 -3.12 -20.14
CA PRO A 455 -30.96 -2.52 -19.36
C PRO A 455 -30.80 -2.75 -17.85
N VAL A 456 -31.07 -1.70 -17.07
CA VAL A 456 -31.06 -1.72 -15.61
C VAL A 456 -32.30 -1.00 -15.10
N TYR A 457 -33.11 -1.68 -14.28
CA TYR A 457 -34.37 -1.13 -13.77
C TYR A 457 -34.70 -1.63 -12.37
N PRO A 458 -35.42 -0.83 -11.56
CA PRO A 458 -35.81 -1.22 -10.21
C PRO A 458 -36.93 -2.27 -10.27
N VAL A 459 -36.84 -3.29 -9.42
CA VAL A 459 -37.81 -4.39 -9.34
C VAL A 459 -38.55 -4.37 -8.00
N GLN A 460 -37.83 -4.14 -6.90
CA GLN A 460 -38.39 -4.34 -5.58
C GLN A 460 -37.80 -3.37 -4.55
N ARG A 461 -38.60 -2.99 -3.56
CA ARG A 461 -38.18 -2.21 -2.39
C ARG A 461 -38.29 -3.08 -1.16
N ILE A 462 -37.21 -3.20 -0.42
CA ILE A 462 -37.10 -3.96 0.81
C ILE A 462 -37.11 -3.00 1.98
N LYS A 463 -38.04 -3.20 2.90
CA LYS A 463 -38.16 -2.44 4.15
C LYS A 463 -37.75 -3.34 5.31
N ALA A 464 -36.54 -3.16 5.80
CA ALA A 464 -36.01 -3.91 6.93
C ALA A 464 -36.23 -3.12 8.24
N ARG A 465 -36.56 -3.81 9.32
CA ARG A 465 -36.51 -3.24 10.69
C ARG A 465 -35.36 -3.87 11.46
N THR A 466 -34.42 -3.05 11.91
CA THR A 466 -33.32 -3.49 12.76
C THR A 466 -33.81 -3.85 14.17
N ALA A 467 -33.01 -4.59 14.93
CA ALA A 467 -33.25 -4.90 16.34
C ALA A 467 -33.50 -3.66 17.23
N THR A 468 -33.05 -2.47 16.81
CA THR A 468 -33.26 -1.18 17.49
C THR A 468 -34.57 -0.48 17.09
N GLY A 469 -35.35 -1.04 16.15
CA GLY A 469 -36.62 -0.50 15.67
C GLY A 469 -36.49 0.51 14.53
N GLU A 470 -35.28 0.78 14.03
CA GLU A 470 -35.06 1.68 12.92
C GLU A 470 -35.44 1.04 11.58
N VAL A 471 -36.09 1.82 10.72
CA VAL A 471 -36.52 1.39 9.39
C VAL A 471 -35.39 1.66 8.39
N GLN A 472 -34.85 0.60 7.79
CA GLN A 472 -33.88 0.68 6.71
C GLN A 472 -34.53 0.29 5.38
N MET A 473 -34.36 1.15 4.37
CA MET A 473 -34.85 0.90 3.01
C MET A 473 -33.72 0.41 2.13
N SER A 474 -33.97 -0.63 1.34
CA SER A 474 -33.09 -1.10 0.26
C SER A 474 -33.89 -1.27 -1.03
N TYR A 475 -33.22 -1.16 -2.18
CA TYR A 475 -33.83 -1.25 -3.49
C TYR A 475 -33.12 -2.29 -4.33
N VAL A 476 -33.87 -3.22 -4.92
CA VAL A 476 -33.34 -4.26 -5.82
C VAL A 476 -33.49 -3.78 -7.25
N PHE A 477 -32.38 -3.76 -7.98
CA PHE A 477 -32.31 -3.43 -9.39
C PHE A 477 -31.93 -4.66 -10.19
N ARG A 478 -32.68 -4.96 -11.25
CA ARG A 478 -32.32 -6.00 -12.20
C ARG A 478 -31.38 -5.43 -13.23
N LYS A 479 -30.20 -6.03 -13.36
CA LYS A 479 -29.14 -5.64 -14.28
C LYS A 479 -28.93 -6.77 -15.29
N HIS A 480 -29.21 -6.48 -16.56
CA HIS A 480 -29.00 -7.46 -17.62
C HIS A 480 -27.53 -7.52 -18.05
N HIS A 481 -27.11 -8.67 -18.55
CA HIS A 481 -25.80 -8.92 -19.15
C HIS A 481 -25.92 -9.99 -20.25
N LEU A 482 -24.84 -10.29 -20.97
CA LEU A 482 -24.85 -11.19 -22.14
C LEU A 482 -25.39 -12.62 -21.88
N LYS A 483 -25.45 -13.07 -20.62
CA LYS A 483 -25.81 -14.45 -20.23
C LYS A 483 -27.06 -14.54 -19.36
N GLY A 484 -27.78 -13.43 -19.14
CA GLY A 484 -28.92 -13.39 -18.22
C GLY A 484 -29.03 -12.05 -17.49
N TYR A 485 -29.50 -12.08 -16.25
CA TYR A 485 -29.61 -10.90 -15.41
C TYR A 485 -29.15 -11.21 -13.98
N ASP A 486 -28.62 -10.18 -13.32
CA ASP A 486 -28.28 -10.17 -11.90
C ASP A 486 -29.24 -9.22 -11.17
N ASP A 487 -29.77 -9.64 -10.02
CA ASP A 487 -30.54 -8.75 -9.13
C ASP A 487 -29.60 -8.15 -8.08
N VAL A 488 -29.49 -6.82 -8.07
CA VAL A 488 -28.54 -6.04 -7.28
C VAL A 488 -29.27 -5.24 -6.20
N GLN A 489 -29.02 -5.54 -4.93
CA GLN A 489 -29.64 -4.84 -3.80
C GLN A 489 -28.81 -3.62 -3.36
N ILE A 490 -29.25 -2.41 -3.71
CA ILE A 490 -28.64 -1.16 -3.28
C ILE A 490 -29.34 -0.63 -2.02
N PRO A 491 -28.65 -0.50 -0.86
CA PRO A 491 -29.22 0.16 0.31
C PRO A 491 -29.55 1.63 0.01
N GLY A 492 -30.68 2.15 0.52
CA GLY A 492 -31.10 3.54 0.29
C GLY A 492 -30.07 4.57 0.76
N GLU A 493 -29.39 4.30 1.86
CA GLU A 493 -28.27 5.11 2.36
C GLU A 493 -27.09 5.14 1.37
N THR A 494 -26.81 4.01 0.70
CA THR A 494 -25.74 3.91 -0.30
C THR A 494 -26.14 4.59 -1.61
N LEU A 495 -27.41 4.49 -2.00
CA LEU A 495 -27.95 5.14 -3.20
C LEU A 495 -27.93 6.67 -3.08
N MET A 496 -28.28 7.21 -1.92
CA MET A 496 -28.31 8.65 -1.66
C MET A 496 -26.99 9.20 -1.10
N GLY A 497 -26.05 8.34 -0.74
CA GLY A 497 -24.77 8.67 -0.13
C GLY A 497 -23.59 8.73 -1.09
N GLN A 498 -22.40 9.03 -0.56
CA GLN A 498 -21.18 9.16 -1.37
C GLN A 498 -20.54 7.81 -1.80
N GLY A 499 -21.09 6.68 -1.33
CA GLY A 499 -20.57 5.33 -1.57
C GLY A 499 -21.07 4.64 -2.85
N LEU A 500 -22.04 5.22 -3.56
CA LEU A 500 -22.68 4.57 -4.71
C LEU A 500 -21.69 4.14 -5.80
N ASN A 501 -20.68 4.96 -6.10
CA ASN A 501 -19.71 4.66 -7.17
C ASN A 501 -18.86 3.42 -6.88
N ALA A 502 -18.42 3.27 -5.62
CA ALA A 502 -17.67 2.10 -5.20
C ALA A 502 -18.58 0.85 -5.15
N TYR A 503 -19.83 1.04 -4.72
CA TYR A 503 -20.83 -0.01 -4.66
C TYR A 503 -21.19 -0.54 -6.06
N LEU A 504 -21.48 0.34 -7.03
CA LEU A 504 -21.76 -0.05 -8.41
C LEU A 504 -20.58 -0.84 -9.01
N GLY A 505 -19.34 -0.43 -8.73
CA GLY A 505 -18.14 -1.17 -9.11
C GLY A 505 -18.06 -2.57 -8.48
N SER A 506 -18.40 -2.70 -7.19
CA SER A 506 -18.39 -4.01 -6.50
C SER A 506 -19.46 -4.97 -7.02
N VAL A 507 -20.59 -4.46 -7.51
CA VAL A 507 -21.65 -5.28 -8.13
C VAL A 507 -21.50 -5.37 -9.65
N GLY A 508 -20.29 -5.09 -10.17
CA GLY A 508 -19.90 -5.37 -11.54
C GLY A 508 -20.48 -4.44 -12.59
N PHE A 509 -20.84 -3.20 -12.24
CA PHE A 509 -21.12 -2.16 -13.23
C PHE A 509 -19.81 -1.65 -13.83
N LEU A 510 -19.62 -1.89 -15.12
CA LEU A 510 -18.48 -1.39 -15.89
C LEU A 510 -18.83 -0.01 -16.47
N LEU A 511 -18.50 1.05 -15.73
CA LEU A 511 -18.80 2.45 -16.09
C LEU A 511 -17.52 3.30 -16.15
N HIS A 512 -17.39 4.13 -17.18
CA HIS A 512 -16.35 5.16 -17.26
C HIS A 512 -16.59 6.26 -16.22
N ASP A 513 -15.52 6.94 -15.77
CA ASP A 513 -15.59 7.95 -14.71
C ASP A 513 -16.60 9.08 -14.98
N LYS A 514 -16.81 9.44 -16.25
CA LYS A 514 -17.77 10.46 -16.68
C LYS A 514 -19.23 9.99 -16.58
N ASP A 515 -19.49 8.69 -16.71
CA ASP A 515 -20.84 8.10 -16.77
C ASP A 515 -21.34 7.60 -15.40
N ARG A 516 -20.44 7.43 -14.43
CA ARG A 516 -20.79 7.00 -13.05
C ARG A 516 -21.77 7.94 -12.36
N LYS A 517 -21.57 9.26 -12.49
CA LYS A 517 -22.49 10.26 -11.92
C LYS A 517 -23.86 10.22 -12.60
N LEU A 518 -23.88 10.01 -13.92
CA LEU A 518 -25.11 9.92 -14.70
C LEU A 518 -25.90 8.65 -14.35
N MET A 519 -25.21 7.53 -14.11
CA MET A 519 -25.84 6.29 -13.66
C MET A 519 -26.54 6.46 -12.30
N GLY A 520 -25.88 7.09 -11.32
CA GLY A 520 -26.51 7.34 -10.02
C GLY A 520 -27.76 8.21 -10.12
N GLN A 521 -27.71 9.29 -10.93
CA GLN A 521 -28.87 10.13 -11.21
C GLN A 521 -30.00 9.35 -11.88
N MET A 522 -29.65 8.48 -12.84
CA MET A 522 -30.60 7.63 -13.53
C MET A 522 -31.35 6.69 -12.58
N LEU A 523 -30.63 5.98 -11.70
CA LEU A 523 -31.22 5.03 -10.75
C LEU A 523 -32.19 5.72 -9.77
N ILE A 524 -31.84 6.91 -9.29
CA ILE A 524 -32.70 7.71 -8.42
C ILE A 524 -33.95 8.19 -9.17
N GLU A 525 -33.79 8.66 -10.41
CA GLU A 525 -34.92 9.12 -11.21
C GLU A 525 -35.87 7.97 -11.54
N LEU A 526 -35.34 6.80 -11.92
CA LEU A 526 -36.16 5.59 -12.11
C LEU A 526 -36.96 5.27 -10.86
N LEU A 527 -36.33 5.26 -9.67
CA LEU A 527 -37.04 4.99 -8.42
C LEU A 527 -38.14 6.00 -8.09
N LYS A 528 -37.92 7.30 -8.36
CA LYS A 528 -38.96 8.33 -8.17
C LYS A 528 -40.17 8.07 -9.06
N GLN A 529 -39.92 7.69 -10.31
CA GLN A 529 -40.99 7.45 -11.29
C GLN A 529 -41.69 6.10 -11.09
N THR A 530 -41.00 5.11 -10.51
CA THR A 530 -41.53 3.78 -10.22
C THR A 530 -41.98 3.59 -8.77
N GLU A 531 -42.00 4.65 -7.94
CA GLU A 531 -42.31 4.54 -6.51
C GLU A 531 -43.72 3.97 -6.26
N SER A 532 -44.69 4.30 -7.12
CA SER A 532 -46.08 3.85 -7.01
C SER A 532 -46.33 2.42 -7.50
N THR A 533 -45.43 1.87 -8.30
CA THR A 533 -45.56 0.54 -8.93
C THR A 533 -44.58 -0.50 -8.40
N LEU A 534 -43.63 -0.10 -7.56
CA LEU A 534 -42.60 -1.00 -7.02
C LEU A 534 -43.19 -1.96 -5.99
N ALA A 535 -42.89 -3.26 -6.13
CA ALA A 535 -43.25 -4.25 -5.13
C ALA A 535 -42.51 -3.98 -3.81
N GLU A 536 -43.24 -3.87 -2.69
CA GLU A 536 -42.67 -3.69 -1.35
C GLU A 536 -42.63 -5.03 -0.60
N THR A 537 -41.52 -5.33 0.06
CA THR A 537 -41.40 -6.49 0.94
C THR A 537 -40.78 -6.07 2.26
N THR A 538 -41.42 -6.47 3.35
CA THR A 538 -40.94 -6.20 4.70
C THR A 538 -40.09 -7.38 5.15
N VAL A 539 -38.90 -7.11 5.68
CA VAL A 539 -38.03 -8.15 6.23
C VAL A 539 -37.77 -7.83 7.69
N THR A 540 -37.87 -8.83 8.55
CA THR A 540 -37.57 -8.69 9.99
C THR A 540 -36.23 -9.33 10.31
N ASP A 541 -35.51 -8.77 11.28
CA ASP A 541 -34.17 -9.21 11.73
C ASP A 541 -34.15 -10.62 12.37
N GLN A 542 -35.30 -11.29 12.46
CA GLN A 542 -35.42 -12.62 13.06
C GLN A 542 -35.39 -13.68 11.97
N LEU A 543 -34.48 -14.65 12.10
CA LEU A 543 -34.49 -15.87 11.30
C LEU A 543 -35.88 -16.52 11.40
N GLY A 544 -36.50 -16.80 10.26
CA GLY A 544 -37.83 -17.39 10.22
C GLY A 544 -38.75 -16.78 9.17
N TRP A 545 -40.03 -17.11 9.30
CA TRP A 545 -41.08 -16.61 8.42
C TRP A 545 -41.34 -15.13 8.67
N ASP A 546 -41.49 -14.37 7.60
CA ASP A 546 -42.09 -13.04 7.68
C ASP A 546 -43.53 -13.15 8.22
N LYS A 547 -44.07 -12.04 8.74
CA LYS A 547 -45.39 -11.98 9.40
C LYS A 547 -46.51 -12.54 8.52
N ASP A 548 -46.39 -12.37 7.21
CA ASP A 548 -47.38 -12.81 6.23
C ASP A 548 -47.09 -14.22 5.68
N LYS A 549 -46.05 -14.91 6.18
CA LYS A 549 -45.55 -16.22 5.74
C LYS A 549 -45.24 -16.31 4.24
N GLN A 550 -45.05 -15.18 3.57
CA GLN A 550 -44.71 -15.11 2.14
C GLN A 550 -43.21 -15.25 1.86
N SER A 551 -42.38 -15.11 2.91
CA SER A 551 -40.94 -15.29 2.79
C SER A 551 -40.34 -15.84 4.08
N PHE A 552 -39.22 -16.56 3.96
CA PHE A 552 -38.51 -17.23 5.03
C PHE A 552 -37.03 -16.83 4.99
N LEU A 553 -36.55 -16.17 6.04
CA LEU A 553 -35.17 -15.73 6.16
C LEU A 553 -34.33 -16.79 6.87
N LEU A 554 -33.36 -17.37 6.18
CA LEU A 554 -32.39 -18.33 6.71
C LEU A 554 -30.97 -17.85 6.41
N GLY A 555 -30.26 -17.41 7.45
CA GLY A 555 -28.93 -16.84 7.34
C GLY A 555 -28.96 -15.53 6.55
N ASP A 556 -28.29 -15.52 5.41
CA ASP A 556 -28.25 -14.44 4.42
C ASP A 556 -29.17 -14.70 3.22
N LYS A 557 -30.09 -15.68 3.30
CA LYS A 557 -30.98 -16.05 2.18
C LYS A 557 -32.45 -15.90 2.58
N LEU A 558 -33.18 -15.09 1.84
CA LEU A 558 -34.63 -14.96 1.91
C LEU A 558 -35.27 -15.81 0.81
N TYR A 559 -35.96 -16.86 1.24
CA TYR A 559 -36.73 -17.75 0.37
C TYR A 559 -38.15 -17.21 0.28
N LYS A 560 -38.65 -16.91 -0.91
CA LYS A 560 -40.03 -16.46 -1.12
C LYS A 560 -40.94 -17.63 -1.51
N ALA A 561 -42.24 -17.45 -1.27
CA ALA A 561 -43.26 -18.44 -1.63
C ALA A 561 -43.36 -18.70 -3.14
N ASP A 562 -42.87 -17.79 -3.98
CA ASP A 562 -42.77 -17.92 -5.44
C ASP A 562 -41.55 -18.75 -5.90
N GLY A 563 -40.73 -19.25 -4.98
CA GLY A 563 -39.53 -20.04 -5.27
C GLY A 563 -38.27 -19.21 -5.50
N SER A 564 -38.36 -17.87 -5.52
CA SER A 564 -37.19 -17.01 -5.66
C SER A 564 -36.38 -16.95 -4.35
N VAL A 565 -35.05 -17.01 -4.49
CA VAL A 565 -34.10 -16.91 -3.37
C VAL A 565 -33.32 -15.62 -3.52
N ILE A 566 -33.44 -14.75 -2.52
CA ILE A 566 -32.74 -13.46 -2.49
C ILE A 566 -31.65 -13.53 -1.43
N GLU A 567 -30.40 -13.30 -1.82
CA GLU A 567 -29.30 -13.13 -0.87
C GLU A 567 -29.40 -11.75 -0.22
N ILE A 568 -29.80 -11.72 1.05
CA ILE A 568 -29.89 -10.55 1.91
C ILE A 568 -28.64 -10.52 2.79
N ALA A 569 -27.77 -9.52 2.61
CA ALA A 569 -26.64 -9.32 3.51
C ALA A 569 -27.14 -8.77 4.88
N PRO A 570 -27.15 -9.58 5.96
CA PRO A 570 -27.61 -9.10 7.27
C PRO A 570 -26.46 -8.31 7.91
N LYS A 571 -26.69 -7.03 8.21
CA LYS A 571 -25.78 -6.28 9.09
C LYS A 571 -26.03 -6.76 10.52
N GLY A 572 -25.15 -7.62 11.01
CA GLY A 572 -25.09 -7.94 12.44
C GLY A 572 -24.33 -9.23 12.70
N LYS A 573 -23.01 -9.16 12.92
CA LYS A 573 -22.33 -10.22 13.69
C LYS A 573 -22.45 -9.88 15.17
N ALA A 574 -23.29 -10.65 15.83
CA ALA A 574 -23.24 -10.92 17.26
C ALA A 574 -21.86 -11.46 17.66
N ALA A 575 -21.56 -11.26 18.94
CA ALA A 575 -20.31 -11.44 19.69
C ALA A 575 -19.44 -12.65 19.32
#